data_AF-A0A7K3DJU6-F1
#
_entry.id   AF-A0A7K3DJU6-F1
#
_cell.length_a   1.000
_cell.length_b   1.000
_cell.length_c   1.000
_cell.angle_alpha   90.00
_cell.angle_beta   90.00
_cell.angle_gamma   90.00
#
_symmetry.space_group_name_H-M   'P 1'
#
loop_
_entity.id
_entity.type
_entity.pdbx_description
1 polymer ?
#
loop_
_entity_poly.entity_id
_entity_poly.type
_entity_poly.pdbx_seq_one_letter_code
_entity_poly.pdbx_strand_id
1 'polypeptide(L)'
;MNEEPTLRRELAQTLLGDMDRLVDELKADICAHSATYASGRPVSHDDLRLTLRGNMEMALIEFGRLPGAEHRFEAVAAQNGRLRAEQDMPLATVLQAYRRGGRVLWQAMADWMRDRPPSQQHLVGDMAGAVWETIDRFSSAVADAYRLRTLELEHREASRRGALFEALLDGRAGDPAVAAAAATALGVPRQDRYAVVVIAQDAQDPGSPPDPGPALEAAGMWSFWRPRAETVAGLVRVGPQDPALLAGVLRHDIGYRAGI
;
A
#
# COMPACT_ATOMS: atom_id res chain seq x y z
N MET A 1 -13.21 39.01 -20.43
CA MET A 1 -13.26 38.32 -19.13
C MET A 1 -12.96 36.86 -19.40
N ASN A 2 -12.05 36.20 -18.68
CA ASN A 2 -11.73 34.80 -18.96
C ASN A 2 -12.99 33.95 -18.76
N GLU A 3 -13.55 33.36 -19.83
CA GLU A 3 -14.80 32.59 -19.79
C GLU A 3 -14.59 31.17 -19.25
N GLU A 4 -13.35 30.66 -19.28
CA GLU A 4 -12.98 29.31 -18.84
C GLU A 4 -13.41 29.00 -17.39
N PRO A 5 -13.12 29.82 -16.36
CA PRO A 5 -13.59 29.56 -15.00
C PRO A 5 -15.11 29.44 -14.87
N THR A 6 -15.87 30.15 -15.71
CA THR A 6 -17.33 30.08 -15.71
C THR A 6 -17.79 28.76 -16.36
N LEU A 7 -17.21 28.37 -17.49
CA LEU A 7 -17.50 27.08 -18.13
C LEU A 7 -17.14 25.90 -17.22
N ARG A 8 -16.00 25.95 -16.52
CA ARG A 8 -15.61 24.92 -15.55
C ARG A 8 -16.66 24.75 -14.46
N ARG A 9 -17.16 25.87 -13.91
CA ARG A 9 -18.22 25.88 -12.91
C ARG A 9 -19.52 25.27 -13.45
N GLU A 10 -19.95 25.69 -14.63
CA GLU A 10 -21.17 25.19 -15.27
C GLU A 10 -21.10 23.68 -15.54
N LEU A 11 -19.97 23.20 -16.08
CA LEU A 11 -19.74 21.77 -16.31
C LEU A 11 -19.76 21.00 -15.00
N ALA A 12 -19.02 21.45 -13.99
CA ALA A 12 -18.99 20.80 -12.68
C ALA A 12 -20.39 20.69 -12.07
N GLN A 13 -21.17 21.77 -12.08
CA GLN A 13 -22.55 21.76 -11.57
C GLN A 13 -23.47 20.82 -12.36
N THR A 14 -23.32 20.80 -13.68
CA THR A 14 -24.07 19.88 -14.56
C THR A 14 -23.77 18.42 -14.20
N LEU A 15 -22.49 18.06 -14.10
CA LEU A 15 -22.06 16.69 -13.80
C LEU A 15 -22.35 16.27 -12.34
N LEU A 16 -22.30 17.22 -11.39
CA LEU A 16 -22.73 16.98 -10.01
C LEU A 16 -24.22 16.64 -9.92
N GLY A 17 -25.06 17.28 -10.75
CA GLY A 17 -26.48 16.95 -10.86
C GLY A 17 -26.78 15.57 -11.44
N ASP A 18 -25.80 14.96 -12.13
CA ASP A 18 -25.90 13.68 -12.83
C ASP A 18 -24.94 12.61 -12.23
N MET A 19 -24.57 12.81 -10.96
CA MET A 19 -23.57 12.00 -10.26
C MET A 19 -23.90 10.51 -10.24
N ASP A 20 -25.18 10.16 -10.06
CA ASP A 20 -25.63 8.77 -9.97
C ASP A 20 -25.30 8.00 -11.27
N ARG A 21 -25.64 8.59 -12.42
CA ARG A 21 -25.34 8.01 -13.73
C ARG A 21 -23.83 7.86 -13.93
N LEU A 22 -23.06 8.92 -13.64
CA LEU A 22 -21.60 8.88 -13.83
C LEU A 22 -20.91 7.84 -12.94
N VAL A 23 -21.36 7.70 -11.70
CA VAL A 23 -20.84 6.69 -10.76
C VAL A 23 -21.19 5.27 -11.22
N ASP A 24 -22.40 5.06 -11.72
CA ASP A 24 -22.82 3.75 -12.24
C ASP A 24 -22.07 3.37 -13.52
N GLU A 25 -21.90 4.31 -14.44
CA GLU A 25 -21.06 4.13 -15.63
C GLU A 25 -19.62 3.81 -15.26
N LEU A 26 -19.03 4.56 -14.33
CA LEU A 26 -17.67 4.32 -13.89
C LEU A 26 -17.51 2.97 -13.18
N LYS A 27 -18.46 2.60 -12.31
CA LYS A 27 -18.45 1.30 -11.63
C LYS A 27 -18.53 0.15 -12.64
N ALA A 28 -19.46 0.24 -13.59
CA ALA A 28 -19.62 -0.76 -14.63
C ALA A 28 -18.34 -0.89 -15.46
N ASP A 29 -17.75 0.24 -15.85
CA ASP A 29 -16.52 0.29 -16.64
C ASP A 29 -15.30 -0.27 -15.90
N ILE A 30 -15.17 0.01 -14.59
CA ILE A 30 -14.12 -0.59 -13.75
C ILE A 30 -14.29 -2.10 -13.65
N CYS A 31 -15.50 -2.58 -13.36
CA CYS A 31 -15.76 -4.01 -13.21
C CYS A 31 -15.53 -4.76 -14.53
N ALA A 32 -15.89 -4.17 -15.67
CA ALA A 32 -15.63 -4.76 -16.99
C ALA A 32 -14.14 -4.94 -17.31
N HIS A 33 -13.25 -4.16 -16.68
CA HIS A 33 -11.81 -4.14 -16.98
C HIS A 33 -10.92 -4.61 -15.82
N SER A 34 -11.51 -5.05 -14.70
CA SER A 34 -10.78 -5.53 -13.53
C SER A 34 -11.56 -6.67 -12.86
N ALA A 35 -11.06 -7.90 -13.02
CA ALA A 35 -11.64 -9.07 -12.36
C ALA A 35 -11.63 -8.94 -10.83
N THR A 36 -10.63 -8.27 -10.26
CA THR A 36 -10.55 -8.01 -8.81
C THR A 36 -11.72 -7.17 -8.34
N TYR A 37 -11.99 -6.01 -8.95
CA TYR A 37 -13.15 -5.19 -8.59
C TYR A 37 -14.48 -5.87 -8.92
N ALA A 38 -14.54 -6.63 -10.02
CA ALA A 38 -15.74 -7.40 -10.38
C ALA A 38 -16.07 -8.50 -9.35
N SER A 39 -15.05 -9.05 -8.68
CA SER A 39 -15.25 -10.11 -7.68
C SER A 39 -15.87 -9.63 -6.36
N GLY A 40 -15.90 -8.31 -6.12
CA GLY A 40 -16.32 -7.74 -4.85
C GLY A 40 -15.35 -8.00 -3.69
N ARG A 41 -14.11 -8.44 -3.98
CA ARG A 41 -13.04 -8.67 -3.00
C ARG A 41 -11.69 -8.13 -3.51
N PRO A 42 -10.88 -7.50 -2.64
CA PRO A 42 -11.14 -7.19 -1.23
C PRO A 42 -12.14 -6.03 -1.03
N VAL A 43 -12.56 -5.38 -2.11
CA VAL A 43 -13.44 -4.20 -2.09
C VAL A 43 -14.87 -4.60 -2.44
N SER A 44 -15.81 -4.43 -1.51
CA SER A 44 -17.23 -4.70 -1.80
C SER A 44 -17.77 -3.72 -2.86
N HIS A 45 -18.84 -4.12 -3.55
CA HIS A 45 -19.47 -3.25 -4.56
C HIS A 45 -20.09 -1.98 -3.97
N ASP A 46 -20.47 -2.00 -2.70
CA ASP A 46 -21.01 -0.85 -1.98
C ASP A 46 -19.88 0.10 -1.59
N ASP A 47 -18.79 -0.42 -1.03
CA ASP A 47 -17.59 0.37 -0.74
C ASP A 47 -17.02 1.00 -2.02
N LEU A 48 -16.99 0.24 -3.13
CA LEU A 48 -16.57 0.76 -4.42
C LEU A 48 -17.46 1.93 -4.84
N ARG A 49 -18.80 1.78 -4.80
CA ARG A 49 -19.73 2.85 -5.20
C ARG A 49 -19.56 4.10 -4.32
N LEU A 50 -19.41 3.94 -3.01
CA LEU A 50 -19.19 5.06 -2.07
C LEU A 50 -17.87 5.78 -2.36
N THR A 51 -16.77 5.04 -2.57
CA THR A 51 -15.48 5.61 -2.96
C THR A 51 -15.57 6.36 -4.28
N LEU A 52 -16.19 5.76 -5.31
CA LEU A 52 -16.29 6.38 -6.63
C LEU A 52 -17.08 7.68 -6.58
N ARG A 53 -18.21 7.70 -5.85
CA ARG A 53 -19.00 8.92 -5.64
C ARG A 53 -18.19 10.02 -4.96
N GLY A 54 -17.59 9.72 -3.81
CA GLY A 54 -16.83 10.73 -3.06
C GLY A 54 -15.65 11.30 -3.86
N ASN A 55 -14.97 10.45 -4.63
CA ASN A 55 -13.86 10.86 -5.47
C ASN A 55 -14.31 11.73 -6.65
N MET A 56 -15.38 11.33 -7.33
CA MET A 56 -15.92 12.06 -8.47
C MET A 56 -16.50 13.41 -8.04
N GLU A 57 -17.22 13.46 -6.92
CA GLU A 57 -17.71 14.69 -6.31
C GLU A 57 -16.56 15.65 -6.01
N MET A 58 -15.52 15.19 -5.33
CA MET A 58 -14.36 16.02 -5.01
C MET A 58 -13.61 16.50 -6.26
N ALA A 59 -13.45 15.64 -7.26
CA ALA A 59 -12.83 16.01 -8.52
C ALA A 59 -13.62 17.10 -9.26
N LEU A 60 -14.95 17.00 -9.30
CA LEU A 60 -15.80 18.02 -9.92
C LEU A 60 -15.81 19.33 -9.14
N ILE A 61 -15.83 19.27 -7.81
CA ILE A 61 -15.75 20.46 -6.94
C ILE A 61 -14.44 21.21 -7.16
N GLU A 62 -13.30 20.50 -7.18
CA GLU A 62 -11.98 21.08 -7.47
C GLU A 62 -11.91 21.64 -8.89
N PHE A 63 -12.32 20.84 -9.89
CA PHE A 63 -12.32 21.23 -11.29
C PHE A 63 -13.14 22.52 -11.51
N GLY A 64 -14.36 22.58 -10.96
CA GLY A 64 -15.28 23.71 -11.10
C GLY A 64 -14.92 24.93 -10.23
N ARG A 65 -13.87 24.84 -9.41
CA ARG A 65 -13.51 25.86 -8.39
C ARG A 65 -14.73 26.22 -7.53
N LEU A 66 -15.45 25.17 -7.10
CA LEU A 66 -16.62 25.31 -6.24
C LEU A 66 -16.18 25.40 -4.77
N PRO A 67 -16.95 26.07 -3.90
CA PRO A 67 -16.68 26.06 -2.47
C PRO A 67 -16.60 24.65 -1.90
N GLY A 68 -15.69 24.43 -0.96
CA GLY A 68 -15.54 23.15 -0.26
C GLY A 68 -14.44 22.23 -0.77
N ALA A 69 -13.69 22.61 -1.82
CA ALA A 69 -12.52 21.85 -2.30
C ALA A 69 -11.29 22.02 -1.39
N GLU A 70 -11.15 23.20 -0.80
CA GLU A 70 -9.98 23.66 -0.04
C GLU A 70 -9.56 22.64 1.03
N HIS A 71 -8.31 22.20 0.97
CA HIS A 71 -7.69 21.21 1.88
C HIS A 71 -8.32 19.81 1.91
N ARG A 72 -9.44 19.59 1.19
CA ARG A 72 -10.15 18.30 1.14
C ARG A 72 -9.75 17.45 -0.04
N PHE A 73 -9.42 18.06 -1.18
CA PHE A 73 -9.13 17.33 -2.43
C PHE A 73 -8.03 16.28 -2.24
N GLU A 74 -6.86 16.70 -1.74
CA GLU A 74 -5.73 15.80 -1.48
C GLU A 74 -6.02 14.85 -0.32
N ALA A 75 -6.75 15.29 0.71
CA ALA A 75 -7.08 14.45 1.85
C ALA A 75 -7.99 13.26 1.47
N VAL A 76 -8.99 13.49 0.60
CA VAL A 76 -9.87 12.43 0.08
C VAL A 76 -9.10 11.48 -0.82
N ALA A 77 -8.27 12.01 -1.72
CA ALA A 77 -7.38 11.20 -2.56
C ALA A 77 -6.47 10.31 -1.69
N ALA A 78 -5.79 10.91 -0.71
CA ALA A 78 -4.87 10.22 0.18
C ALA A 78 -5.58 9.16 1.03
N GLN A 79 -6.79 9.43 1.53
CA GLN A 79 -7.56 8.46 2.31
C GLN A 79 -7.88 7.20 1.51
N ASN A 80 -8.20 7.34 0.22
CA ASN A 80 -8.40 6.18 -0.63
C ASN A 80 -7.10 5.40 -0.87
N GLY A 81 -5.99 6.10 -1.13
CA GLY A 81 -4.67 5.46 -1.24
C GLY A 81 -4.34 4.61 -0.02
N ARG A 82 -4.54 5.16 1.19
CA ARG A 82 -4.35 4.44 2.46
C ARG A 82 -5.26 3.22 2.59
N LEU A 83 -6.56 3.40 2.33
CA LEU A 83 -7.55 2.32 2.45
C LEU A 83 -7.23 1.16 1.50
N ARG A 84 -6.82 1.45 0.26
CA ARG A 84 -6.45 0.40 -0.70
C ARG A 84 -5.17 -0.32 -0.33
N ALA A 85 -4.19 0.37 0.28
CA ALA A 85 -3.00 -0.27 0.82
C ALA A 85 -3.33 -1.21 2.00
N GLU A 86 -4.22 -0.78 2.90
CA GLU A 86 -4.69 -1.61 4.03
C GLU A 86 -5.46 -2.86 3.58
N GLN A 87 -6.13 -2.77 2.43
CA GLN A 87 -6.86 -3.88 1.82
C GLN A 87 -5.98 -4.79 0.94
N ASP A 88 -4.66 -4.55 0.90
CA ASP A 88 -3.69 -5.29 0.07
C ASP A 88 -4.05 -5.27 -1.43
N MET A 89 -4.69 -4.19 -1.88
CA MET A 89 -5.09 -4.03 -3.27
C MET A 89 -3.88 -3.55 -4.10
N PRO A 90 -3.45 -4.25 -5.18
CA PRO A 90 -2.29 -3.84 -5.93
C PRO A 90 -2.41 -2.40 -6.47
N LEU A 91 -1.40 -1.56 -6.23
CA LEU A 91 -1.39 -0.16 -6.67
C LEU A 91 -1.67 -0.01 -8.18
N ALA A 92 -1.15 -0.90 -9.01
CA ALA A 92 -1.41 -0.90 -10.44
C ALA A 92 -2.91 -1.03 -10.77
N THR A 93 -3.64 -1.87 -10.03
CA THR A 93 -5.09 -2.06 -10.16
C THR A 93 -5.85 -0.85 -9.62
N VAL A 94 -5.38 -0.25 -8.52
CA VAL A 94 -5.93 1.03 -8.02
C VAL A 94 -5.81 2.10 -9.10
N LEU A 95 -4.61 2.34 -9.63
CA LEU A 95 -4.38 3.36 -10.67
C LEU A 95 -5.10 3.04 -11.99
N GLN A 96 -5.36 1.77 -12.30
CA GLN A 96 -6.22 1.40 -13.43
C GLN A 96 -7.64 1.94 -13.27
N ALA A 97 -8.22 1.86 -12.07
CA ALA A 97 -9.54 2.43 -11.78
C ALA A 97 -9.56 3.96 -11.92
N TYR A 98 -8.49 4.65 -11.50
CA TYR A 98 -8.36 6.10 -11.69
C TYR A 98 -8.25 6.49 -13.16
N ARG A 99 -7.52 5.71 -13.98
CA ARG A 99 -7.51 5.88 -15.44
C ARG A 99 -8.89 5.64 -16.06
N ARG A 100 -9.71 4.70 -15.54
CA ARG A 100 -11.11 4.57 -15.97
C ARG A 100 -11.91 5.82 -15.61
N GLY A 101 -11.79 6.31 -14.37
CA GLY A 101 -12.46 7.53 -13.88
C GLY A 101 -12.15 8.76 -14.73
N GLY A 102 -10.87 8.96 -15.05
CA GLY A 102 -10.44 10.03 -15.93
C GLY A 102 -11.04 9.95 -17.32
N ARG A 103 -11.19 8.73 -17.89
CA ARG A 103 -11.87 8.55 -19.19
C ARG A 103 -13.36 8.91 -19.14
N VAL A 104 -14.07 8.51 -18.08
CA VAL A 104 -15.50 8.86 -17.91
C VAL A 104 -15.66 10.38 -17.80
N LEU A 105 -14.83 11.03 -16.98
CA LEU A 105 -14.86 12.49 -16.83
C LEU A 105 -14.49 13.22 -18.13
N TRP A 106 -13.47 12.74 -18.84
CA TRP A 106 -13.09 13.24 -20.17
C TRP A 106 -14.26 13.15 -21.15
N GLN A 107 -14.90 11.98 -21.26
CA GLN A 107 -15.99 11.76 -22.19
C GLN A 107 -17.18 12.67 -21.87
N ALA A 108 -17.54 12.80 -20.59
CA ALA A 108 -18.59 13.70 -20.13
C ALA A 108 -18.30 15.17 -20.47
N MET A 109 -17.05 15.62 -20.31
CA MET A 109 -16.62 16.96 -20.72
C MET A 109 -16.70 17.15 -22.24
N ALA A 110 -16.19 16.18 -23.00
CA ALA A 110 -16.18 16.24 -24.47
C ALA A 110 -17.59 16.28 -25.06
N ASP A 111 -18.51 15.48 -24.53
CA ASP A 111 -19.92 15.50 -24.94
C ASP A 111 -20.59 16.82 -24.55
N TRP A 112 -20.36 17.33 -23.33
CA TRP A 112 -20.88 18.62 -22.91
C TRP A 112 -20.36 19.79 -23.76
N MET A 113 -19.08 19.76 -24.17
CA MET A 113 -18.49 20.77 -25.05
C MET A 113 -19.04 20.69 -26.49
N ARG A 114 -19.45 19.50 -26.96
CA ARG A 114 -19.99 19.34 -28.33
C ARG A 114 -21.26 20.17 -28.55
N ASP A 115 -22.07 20.32 -27.51
CA ASP A 115 -23.34 21.05 -27.56
C ASP A 115 -23.18 22.56 -27.31
N ARG A 116 -21.94 23.04 -27.09
CA ARG A 116 -21.66 24.46 -26.84
C ARG A 116 -21.65 25.31 -28.11
N PRO A 117 -22.04 26.60 -28.01
CA PRO A 117 -22.00 27.52 -29.14
C PRO A 117 -20.61 27.63 -29.77
N PRO A 118 -20.51 27.91 -31.09
CA PRO A 118 -19.22 28.08 -31.78
C PRO A 118 -18.29 29.10 -31.11
N SER A 119 -18.85 30.13 -30.46
CA SER A 119 -18.08 31.13 -29.72
C SER A 119 -17.29 30.54 -28.54
N GLN A 120 -17.71 29.41 -27.98
CA GLN A 120 -17.08 28.76 -26.82
C GLN A 120 -16.19 27.57 -27.20
N GLN A 121 -16.21 27.12 -28.46
CA GLN A 121 -15.45 25.95 -28.92
C GLN A 121 -13.92 26.15 -28.83
N HIS A 122 -13.45 27.40 -28.85
CA HIS A 122 -12.02 27.70 -28.67
C HIS A 122 -11.48 27.32 -27.28
N LEU A 123 -12.35 27.13 -26.28
CA LEU A 123 -11.98 26.80 -24.90
C LEU A 123 -11.83 25.29 -24.64
N VAL A 124 -12.09 24.43 -25.62
CA VAL A 124 -11.98 22.96 -25.44
C VAL A 124 -10.59 22.55 -24.96
N GLY A 125 -9.54 23.18 -25.48
CA GLY A 125 -8.16 22.91 -25.07
C GLY A 125 -7.91 23.25 -23.59
N ASP A 126 -8.39 24.41 -23.14
CA ASP A 126 -8.24 24.84 -21.76
C ASP A 126 -9.05 23.95 -20.79
N MET A 127 -10.27 23.60 -21.18
CA MET A 127 -11.12 22.66 -20.44
C MET A 127 -10.47 21.27 -20.33
N ALA A 128 -9.91 20.77 -21.43
CA ALA A 128 -9.15 19.52 -21.47
C ALA A 128 -7.94 19.56 -20.53
N GLY A 129 -7.15 20.63 -20.58
CA GLY A 129 -6.00 20.83 -19.69
C GLY A 129 -6.40 20.80 -18.22
N ALA A 130 -7.48 21.52 -17.86
CA ALA A 130 -7.99 21.54 -16.49
C ALA A 130 -8.51 20.17 -16.00
N VAL A 131 -9.16 19.38 -16.88
CA VAL A 131 -9.59 18.01 -16.54
C VAL A 131 -8.36 17.12 -16.30
N TRP A 132 -7.36 17.16 -17.18
CA TRP A 132 -6.15 16.35 -17.02
C TRP A 132 -5.34 16.73 -15.78
N GLU A 133 -5.19 18.02 -15.49
CA GLU A 133 -4.54 18.51 -14.27
C GLU A 133 -5.25 17.96 -13.01
N THR A 134 -6.58 17.97 -13.00
CA THR A 134 -7.37 17.44 -11.88
C THR A 134 -7.15 15.94 -11.72
N ILE A 135 -7.19 15.17 -12.81
CA ILE A 135 -6.98 13.72 -12.80
C ILE A 135 -5.55 13.36 -12.33
N ASP A 136 -4.55 14.09 -12.82
CA ASP A 136 -3.14 13.84 -12.50
C ASP A 136 -2.83 14.11 -11.03
N ARG A 137 -3.30 15.24 -10.49
CA ARG A 137 -3.17 15.57 -9.06
C ARG A 137 -3.85 14.53 -8.17
N PHE A 138 -5.06 14.11 -8.54
CA PHE A 138 -5.81 13.11 -7.76
C PHE A 138 -5.14 11.73 -7.79
N SER A 139 -4.62 11.32 -8.96
CA SER A 139 -3.91 10.05 -9.14
C SER A 139 -2.58 10.02 -8.39
N SER A 140 -1.84 11.13 -8.41
CA SER A 140 -0.56 11.28 -7.71
C SER A 140 -0.75 11.21 -6.19
N ALA A 141 -1.71 11.97 -5.64
CA ALA A 141 -2.00 11.95 -4.20
C ALA A 141 -2.40 10.56 -3.69
N VAL A 142 -3.12 9.77 -4.49
CA VAL A 142 -3.47 8.38 -4.15
C VAL A 142 -2.25 7.48 -4.17
N ALA A 143 -1.40 7.59 -5.20
CA ALA A 143 -0.21 6.77 -5.32
C ALA A 143 0.77 7.03 -4.16
N ASP A 144 0.96 8.29 -3.79
CA ASP A 144 1.89 8.67 -2.72
C ASP A 144 1.39 8.22 -1.36
N ALA A 145 0.10 8.45 -1.07
CA ALA A 145 -0.50 7.97 0.18
C ALA A 145 -0.52 6.44 0.27
N TYR A 146 -0.75 5.74 -0.84
CA TYR A 146 -0.65 4.28 -0.89
C TYR A 146 0.76 3.82 -0.52
N ARG A 147 1.80 4.34 -1.20
CA ARG A 147 3.18 3.92 -0.97
C ARG A 147 3.63 4.22 0.45
N LEU A 148 3.33 5.42 0.96
CA LEU A 148 3.63 5.79 2.34
C LEU A 148 2.94 4.83 3.31
N ARG A 149 1.67 4.49 3.06
CA ARG A 149 0.94 3.56 3.91
C ARG A 149 1.51 2.15 3.87
N THR A 150 1.89 1.65 2.70
CA THR A 150 2.57 0.35 2.58
C THR A 150 3.85 0.32 3.42
N LEU A 151 4.69 1.35 3.31
CA LEU A 151 5.92 1.46 4.11
C LEU A 151 5.62 1.51 5.62
N GLU A 152 4.60 2.24 6.06
CA GLU A 152 4.18 2.26 7.46
C GLU A 152 3.72 0.89 7.95
N LEU A 153 2.95 0.16 7.14
CA LEU A 153 2.46 -1.18 7.48
C LEU A 153 3.62 -2.17 7.58
N GLU A 154 4.55 -2.15 6.62
CA GLU A 154 5.77 -2.97 6.63
C GLU A 154 6.65 -2.66 7.85
N HIS A 155 6.85 -1.38 8.16
CA HIS A 155 7.64 -0.95 9.30
C HIS A 155 7.00 -1.37 10.63
N ARG A 156 5.67 -1.21 10.77
CA ARG A 156 4.94 -1.68 11.96
C ARG A 156 5.04 -3.19 12.11
N GLU A 157 4.92 -3.94 11.02
CA GLU A 157 5.03 -5.39 11.06
C GLU A 157 6.46 -5.85 11.39
N ALA A 158 7.48 -5.23 10.81
CA ALA A 158 8.87 -5.47 11.19
C ALA A 158 9.14 -5.16 12.66
N SER A 159 8.63 -4.03 13.17
CA SER A 159 8.74 -3.64 14.57
C SER A 159 8.03 -4.61 15.51
N ARG A 160 6.83 -5.07 15.13
CA ARG A 160 6.05 -6.07 15.88
C ARG A 160 6.78 -7.41 15.95
N ARG A 161 7.32 -7.90 14.83
CA ARG A 161 8.15 -9.11 14.77
C ARG A 161 9.39 -8.98 15.65
N GLY A 162 10.09 -7.85 15.59
CA GLY A 162 11.23 -7.54 16.44
C GLY A 162 10.88 -7.56 17.93
N ALA A 163 9.84 -6.85 18.34
CA ALA A 163 9.43 -6.80 19.76
C ALA A 163 9.02 -8.17 20.31
N LEU A 164 8.32 -8.98 19.50
CA LEU A 164 7.95 -10.35 19.89
C LEU A 164 9.17 -11.27 19.97
N PHE A 165 10.13 -11.13 19.06
CA PHE A 165 11.40 -11.85 19.12
C PHE A 165 12.19 -11.51 20.39
N GLU A 166 12.32 -10.23 20.74
CA GLU A 166 12.99 -9.83 21.99
C GLU A 166 12.27 -10.40 23.22
N ALA A 167 10.94 -10.37 23.24
CA ALA A 167 10.16 -10.97 24.33
C ALA A 167 10.40 -12.49 24.48
N LEU A 168 10.60 -13.22 23.37
CA LEU A 168 10.96 -14.64 23.43
C LEU A 168 12.33 -14.83 24.08
N LEU A 169 13.33 -14.02 23.70
CA LEU A 169 14.69 -14.08 24.26
C LEU A 169 14.74 -13.67 25.73
N ASP A 170 13.88 -12.76 26.16
CA ASP A 170 13.73 -12.33 27.56
C ASP A 170 12.97 -13.38 28.41
N GLY A 171 12.72 -14.57 27.88
CA GLY A 171 12.09 -15.69 28.60
C GLY A 171 10.58 -15.56 28.73
N ARG A 172 9.93 -14.61 28.04
CA ARG A 172 8.46 -14.44 28.10
C ARG A 172 7.69 -15.48 27.29
N ALA A 173 8.38 -16.41 26.63
CA ALA A 173 7.78 -17.55 25.93
C ALA A 173 6.93 -18.48 26.84
N GLY A 174 7.11 -18.41 28.16
CA GLY A 174 6.28 -19.12 29.12
C GLY A 174 4.82 -18.66 29.14
N ASP A 175 4.52 -17.45 28.66
CA ASP A 175 3.15 -16.98 28.45
C ASP A 175 2.60 -17.54 27.10
N PRO A 176 1.55 -18.38 27.14
CA PRO A 176 0.94 -18.95 25.93
C PRO A 176 0.52 -17.91 24.89
N ALA A 177 0.08 -16.72 25.32
CA ALA A 177 -0.36 -15.66 24.44
C ALA A 177 0.83 -15.02 23.70
N VAL A 178 1.94 -14.77 24.41
CA VAL A 178 3.19 -14.26 23.81
C VAL A 178 3.76 -15.26 22.82
N ALA A 179 3.82 -16.55 23.18
CA ALA A 179 4.31 -17.60 22.30
C ALA A 179 3.46 -17.73 21.03
N ALA A 180 2.12 -17.66 21.15
CA ALA A 180 1.21 -17.70 19.99
C ALA A 180 1.35 -16.46 19.09
N ALA A 181 1.46 -15.26 19.68
CA ALA A 181 1.65 -14.02 18.95
C ALA A 181 2.98 -14.02 18.19
N ALA A 182 4.07 -14.47 18.83
CA ALA A 182 5.39 -14.55 18.22
C ALA A 182 5.45 -15.57 17.08
N ALA A 183 4.87 -16.77 17.28
CA ALA A 183 4.77 -17.79 16.22
C ALA A 183 4.04 -17.25 14.99
N THR A 184 2.90 -16.56 15.20
CA THR A 184 2.12 -15.93 14.13
C THR A 184 2.92 -14.83 13.43
N ALA A 185 3.60 -13.96 14.17
CA ALA A 185 4.38 -12.86 13.62
C ALA A 185 5.58 -13.32 12.80
N LEU A 186 6.28 -14.34 13.29
CA LEU A 186 7.48 -14.89 12.64
C LEU A 186 7.11 -15.86 11.50
N GLY A 187 5.85 -16.27 11.38
CA GLY A 187 5.40 -17.20 10.35
C GLY A 187 5.87 -18.64 10.59
N VAL A 188 6.00 -19.05 11.85
CA VAL A 188 6.54 -20.36 12.23
C VAL A 188 5.57 -21.16 13.12
N PRO A 189 5.63 -22.50 13.15
CA PRO A 189 4.79 -23.31 14.02
C PRO A 189 5.04 -23.03 15.51
N ARG A 190 3.98 -22.96 16.32
CA ARG A 190 4.13 -22.73 17.76
C ARG A 190 4.93 -23.83 18.47
N GLN A 191 4.82 -25.08 18.02
CA GLN A 191 5.52 -26.23 18.57
C GLN A 191 6.43 -26.81 17.49
N ASP A 192 7.73 -26.63 17.65
CA ASP A 192 8.77 -27.23 16.83
C ASP A 192 10.11 -27.20 17.58
N ARG A 193 11.16 -27.76 16.98
CA ARG A 193 12.53 -27.65 17.48
C ARG A 193 13.15 -26.36 17.00
N TYR A 194 13.43 -25.46 17.95
CA TYR A 194 14.08 -24.19 17.72
C TYR A 194 15.43 -24.14 18.45
N ALA A 195 16.39 -23.45 17.84
CA ALA A 195 17.65 -23.09 18.46
C ALA A 195 17.77 -21.57 18.53
N VAL A 196 18.29 -21.07 19.64
CA VAL A 196 18.71 -19.67 19.76
C VAL A 196 20.17 -19.63 19.40
N VAL A 197 20.58 -18.68 18.57
CA VAL A 197 21.97 -18.49 18.18
C VAL A 197 22.40 -17.09 18.58
N VAL A 198 23.59 -16.93 19.13
CA VAL A 198 24.18 -15.63 19.45
C VAL A 198 25.53 -15.53 18.77
N ILE A 199 25.67 -14.58 17.86
CA ILE A 199 26.89 -14.32 17.12
C ILE A 199 27.53 -13.05 17.67
N ALA A 200 28.80 -13.11 18.07
CA ALA A 200 29.54 -11.91 18.47
C ALA A 200 29.78 -11.02 17.25
N GLN A 201 29.46 -9.73 17.36
CA GLN A 201 29.80 -8.76 16.32
C GLN A 201 31.29 -8.40 16.42
N ASP A 202 31.90 -8.10 15.28
CA ASP A 202 33.25 -7.54 15.26
C ASP A 202 33.16 -6.05 15.65
N ALA A 203 33.85 -5.68 16.73
CA ALA A 203 33.95 -4.29 17.17
C ALA A 203 34.66 -3.39 16.14
N GLN A 204 35.44 -3.97 15.22
CA GLN A 204 36.17 -3.24 14.17
C GLN A 204 35.33 -2.95 12.93
N ASP A 205 34.21 -3.65 12.73
CA ASP A 205 33.26 -3.39 11.62
C ASP A 205 31.79 -3.45 12.09
N PRO A 206 31.33 -2.42 12.84
CA PRO A 206 29.95 -2.37 13.33
C PRO A 206 28.91 -2.18 12.21
N GLY A 207 29.35 -1.74 11.01
CA GLY A 207 28.48 -1.40 9.89
C GLY A 207 28.02 -2.61 9.07
N SER A 208 28.69 -3.76 9.23
CA SER A 208 28.38 -5.01 8.51
C SER A 208 28.10 -6.14 9.50
N PRO A 209 26.91 -6.18 10.12
CA PRO A 209 26.56 -7.25 11.04
C PRO A 209 26.53 -8.60 10.31
N PRO A 210 26.92 -9.71 10.97
CA PRO A 210 26.81 -11.05 10.40
C PRO A 210 25.38 -11.35 9.94
N ASP A 211 25.21 -11.78 8.68
CA ASP A 211 23.92 -12.24 8.14
C ASP A 211 24.00 -13.72 7.73
N PRO A 212 23.73 -14.65 8.67
CA PRO A 212 23.69 -16.08 8.38
C PRO A 212 22.41 -16.53 7.67
N GLY A 213 21.43 -15.64 7.48
CA GLY A 213 20.12 -15.95 6.91
C GLY A 213 20.20 -16.70 5.58
N PRO A 214 20.92 -16.16 4.56
CA PRO A 214 21.02 -16.79 3.25
C PRO A 214 21.64 -18.20 3.28
N ALA A 215 22.67 -18.42 4.10
CA ALA A 215 23.33 -19.73 4.22
C ALA A 215 22.41 -20.76 4.88
N LEU A 216 21.67 -20.37 5.91
CA LEU A 216 20.70 -21.23 6.58
C LEU A 216 19.50 -21.55 5.68
N GLU A 217 19.03 -20.57 4.90
CA GLU A 217 17.97 -20.78 3.92
C GLU A 217 18.40 -21.79 2.84
N ALA A 218 19.62 -21.69 2.32
CA ALA A 218 20.18 -22.66 1.37
C ALA A 218 20.29 -24.08 1.98
N ALA A 219 20.46 -24.19 3.30
CA ALA A 219 20.44 -25.46 4.04
C ALA A 219 19.02 -25.91 4.45
N GLY A 220 17.97 -25.19 4.04
CA GLY A 220 16.57 -25.50 4.32
C GLY A 220 16.10 -25.12 5.73
N MET A 221 16.85 -24.27 6.45
CA MET A 221 16.52 -23.79 7.79
C MET A 221 15.95 -22.38 7.73
N TRP A 222 14.75 -22.20 8.28
CA TRP A 222 14.21 -20.86 8.52
C TRP A 222 14.98 -20.21 9.68
N SER A 223 15.27 -18.92 9.56
CA SER A 223 15.89 -18.15 10.64
C SER A 223 15.42 -16.70 10.68
N PHE A 224 15.49 -16.08 11.86
CA PHE A 224 15.20 -14.67 12.08
C PHE A 224 16.24 -14.05 13.00
N TRP A 225 16.82 -12.93 12.59
CA TRP A 225 17.99 -12.32 13.24
C TRP A 225 17.72 -10.89 13.66
N ARG A 226 18.27 -10.49 14.81
CA ARG A 226 18.21 -9.12 15.32
C ARG A 226 19.57 -8.66 15.82
N PRO A 227 20.07 -7.51 15.36
CA PRO A 227 21.25 -6.90 15.93
C PRO A 227 20.95 -6.41 17.35
N ARG A 228 21.93 -6.57 18.23
CA ARG A 228 22.00 -6.01 19.59
C ARG A 228 23.29 -5.18 19.69
N ALA A 229 23.65 -4.71 20.88
CA ALA A 229 24.80 -3.80 21.03
C ALA A 229 26.14 -4.43 20.59
N GLU A 230 26.40 -5.67 20.97
CA GLU A 230 27.67 -6.38 20.71
C GLU A 230 27.47 -7.76 20.05
N THR A 231 26.21 -8.12 19.77
CA THR A 231 25.85 -9.45 19.28
C THR A 231 24.72 -9.39 18.28
N VAL A 232 24.62 -10.39 17.42
CA VAL A 232 23.41 -10.68 16.65
C VAL A 232 22.78 -11.92 17.26
N ALA A 233 21.54 -11.78 17.73
CA ALA A 233 20.76 -12.91 18.23
C ALA A 233 19.85 -13.43 17.11
N GLY A 234 19.74 -14.74 16.98
CA GLY A 234 18.92 -15.41 16.00
C GLY A 234 18.05 -16.49 16.61
N LEU A 235 16.90 -16.72 16.00
CA LEU A 235 16.08 -17.91 16.24
C LEU A 235 16.09 -18.72 14.94
N VAL A 236 16.47 -19.99 15.05
CA VAL A 236 16.53 -20.92 13.91
C VAL A 236 15.55 -22.05 14.15
N ARG A 237 14.71 -22.33 13.15
CA ARG A 237 13.84 -23.52 13.16
C ARG A 237 14.64 -24.70 12.61
N VAL A 238 15.03 -25.59 13.52
CA VAL A 238 15.83 -26.79 13.19
C VAL A 238 14.91 -27.92 12.71
N GLY A 239 13.67 -27.98 13.20
CA GLY A 239 12.72 -29.01 12.78
C GLY A 239 13.26 -30.43 13.07
N PRO A 240 13.11 -31.39 12.14
CA PRO A 240 13.65 -32.75 12.31
C PRO A 240 15.17 -32.84 12.06
N GLN A 241 15.82 -31.76 11.62
CA GLN A 241 17.24 -31.81 11.25
C GLN A 241 18.14 -31.99 12.50
N ASP A 242 19.37 -32.46 12.27
CA ASP A 242 20.39 -32.56 13.32
C ASP A 242 20.91 -31.16 13.67
N PRO A 243 20.91 -30.73 14.95
CA PRO A 243 21.53 -29.48 15.38
C PRO A 243 23.00 -29.34 14.97
N ALA A 244 23.71 -30.44 14.69
CA ALA A 244 25.06 -30.41 14.14
C ALA A 244 25.13 -29.76 12.75
N LEU A 245 24.06 -29.84 11.95
CA LEU A 245 23.96 -29.16 10.65
C LEU A 245 23.97 -27.64 10.83
N LEU A 246 23.19 -27.13 11.79
CA LEU A 246 23.19 -25.70 12.16
C LEU A 246 24.61 -25.25 12.53
N ALA A 247 25.27 -25.96 13.44
CA ALA A 247 26.64 -25.65 13.83
C ALA A 247 27.63 -25.69 12.65
N GLY A 248 27.44 -26.62 11.71
CA GLY A 248 28.25 -26.73 10.50
C GLY A 248 28.14 -25.51 9.59
N VAL A 249 26.89 -25.10 9.28
CA VAL A 249 26.62 -23.90 8.48
C VAL A 249 27.21 -22.66 9.14
N LEU A 250 26.99 -22.48 10.45
CA LEU A 250 27.49 -21.30 11.16
C LEU A 250 29.03 -21.22 11.19
N ARG A 251 29.74 -22.36 11.24
CA ARG A 251 31.21 -22.40 11.24
C ARG A 251 31.79 -22.11 9.86
N HIS A 252 31.18 -22.66 8.81
CA HIS A 252 31.77 -22.63 7.48
C HIS A 252 31.56 -21.29 6.78
N ASP A 253 30.38 -20.68 6.95
CA ASP A 253 29.96 -19.59 6.07
C ASP A 253 30.04 -18.18 6.69
N ILE A 254 30.21 -18.07 8.01
CA ILE A 254 30.06 -16.77 8.69
C ILE A 254 31.39 -16.24 9.23
N GLY A 255 32.34 -17.08 9.65
CA GLY A 255 33.65 -16.63 10.16
C GLY A 255 33.63 -15.87 11.50
N TYR A 256 32.48 -15.76 12.17
CA TYR A 256 32.32 -15.13 13.49
C TYR A 256 32.21 -16.18 14.62
N ARG A 257 32.46 -15.74 15.86
CA ARG A 257 32.20 -16.56 17.05
C ARG A 257 30.69 -16.64 17.29
N ALA A 258 30.14 -17.86 17.27
CA ALA A 258 28.73 -18.11 17.51
C ALA A 258 28.53 -19.11 18.67
N GLY A 259 27.52 -18.88 19.50
CA GLY A 259 26.97 -19.84 20.46
C GLY A 259 25.57 -20.28 20.02
N ILE A 260 25.22 -21.53 20.28
CA ILE A 260 23.89 -22.13 20.08
C ILE A 260 23.39 -22.62 21.44
#